data_AF-A0A150QUK9-F1
#
_entry.id   AF-A0A150QUK9-F1
#
_cell.length_a   1.000
_cell.length_b   1.000
_cell.length_c   1.000
_cell.angle_alpha   90.00
_cell.angle_beta   90.00
_cell.angle_gamma   90.00
#
_symmetry.space_group_name_H-M   'P 1'
#
loop_
_entity.id
_entity.type
_entity.pdbx_description
1 polymer ?
#
loop_
_entity_poly.entity_id
_entity_poly.type
_entity_poly.pdbx_seq_one_letter_code
_entity_poly.pdbx_strand_id
1 'polypeptide(L)'
;MRFCDRGVYHFAGRVRCPFAGLGTRGDHEGNRLALDDDRSRVDLDTEARRIVLYNDHVYPEKTVIGDVLFLAEGTTASGRKSPFSVHLKVFKKGRAFSFDLHRHMRASEPLAAAELEPFEVIVQDAVTRAVALTPDRTRALCLRPSLALRVVKAIMATRDLLQGAAQDPAQVGYRVADLSVGFGALGVHHGVARAQLVSLDAANAPLIRRGSVPEMLREGAWELSLTALSKRWLDEVIARDLFLFGLEGVSILRPVREHGLAEGETLSFRFERGGGWVVLGGAKEELPGATDVARSYLEFHLLGGLLAEHAERLQQP
;
A
#
# COMPACT_ATOMS: atom_id res chain seq x y z
N MET A 1 24.30 -0.14 -0.03
CA MET A 1 23.76 -1.05 1.02
C MET A 1 23.49 -2.41 0.39
N ARG A 2 23.58 -3.50 1.16
CA ARG A 2 23.30 -4.86 0.67
C ARG A 2 22.29 -5.55 1.59
N PHE A 3 21.32 -6.24 1.00
CA PHE A 3 20.29 -7.03 1.69
C PHE A 3 20.31 -8.46 1.16
N CYS A 4 20.21 -9.45 2.04
CA CYS A 4 20.35 -10.88 1.67
C CYS A 4 19.26 -11.80 2.25
N ASP A 5 18.51 -11.33 3.24
CA ASP A 5 17.53 -12.16 3.94
C ASP A 5 16.12 -11.83 3.49
N ARG A 6 15.20 -12.81 3.62
CA ARG A 6 13.77 -12.55 3.46
C ARG A 6 13.37 -11.44 4.41
N GLY A 7 12.70 -10.42 3.89
CA GLY A 7 12.30 -9.28 4.70
C GLY A 7 11.94 -8.06 3.89
N VAL A 8 11.54 -7.02 4.62
CA VAL A 8 11.11 -5.73 4.11
C VAL A 8 12.07 -4.65 4.60
N TYR A 9 12.64 -3.90 3.67
CA TYR A 9 13.66 -2.90 3.91
C TYR A 9 13.18 -1.55 3.39
N HIS A 10 13.23 -0.52 4.23
CA HIS A 10 12.91 0.84 3.85
C HIS A 10 14.18 1.62 3.52
N PHE A 11 14.08 2.56 2.59
CA PHE A 11 15.20 3.44 2.24
C PHE A 11 14.71 4.82 1.83
N ALA A 12 15.61 5.80 1.98
CA ALA A 12 15.31 7.19 1.68
C ALA A 12 15.20 7.46 0.16
N GLY A 13 14.21 8.26 -0.20
CA GLY A 13 14.00 8.81 -1.53
C GLY A 13 14.22 10.32 -1.60
N ARG A 14 13.87 10.92 -2.74
CA ARG A 14 13.73 12.37 -2.86
C ARG A 14 12.33 12.84 -2.45
N VAL A 15 11.31 12.01 -2.67
CA VAL A 15 9.93 12.38 -2.33
C VAL A 15 9.72 12.29 -0.82
N ARG A 16 9.21 13.37 -0.23
CA ARG A 16 8.84 13.37 1.19
C ARG A 16 7.57 12.55 1.40
N CYS A 17 7.55 11.74 2.43
CA CYS A 17 6.39 10.97 2.83
C CYS A 17 5.19 11.87 3.21
N PRO A 18 3.97 11.60 2.70
CA PRO A 18 2.76 12.35 3.11
C PRO A 18 2.38 12.14 4.58
N PHE A 19 2.83 11.05 5.20
CA PHE A 19 2.63 10.73 6.62
C PHE A 19 3.94 10.81 7.42
N ALA A 20 4.87 11.67 7.02
CA ALA A 20 6.08 11.90 7.79
C ALA A 20 5.78 12.27 9.26
N GLY A 21 6.58 11.75 10.17
CA GLY A 21 6.33 11.81 11.61
C GLY A 21 5.29 10.81 12.14
N LEU A 22 4.79 9.88 11.31
CA LEU A 22 4.06 8.69 11.75
C LEU A 22 5.02 7.49 11.81
N GLY A 23 5.04 6.79 12.95
CA GLY A 23 5.94 5.65 13.16
C GLY A 23 7.40 6.05 13.38
N THR A 24 8.31 5.09 13.19
CA THR A 24 9.74 5.27 13.45
C THR A 24 10.54 5.68 12.21
N ARG A 25 9.95 5.54 11.02
CA ARG A 25 10.61 5.85 9.73
C ARG A 25 10.83 7.36 9.53
N GLY A 26 11.97 7.73 8.95
CA GLY A 26 12.29 9.10 8.58
C GLY A 26 11.37 9.72 7.52
N ASP A 27 11.42 11.04 7.38
CA ASP A 27 10.56 11.83 6.49
C ASP A 27 10.64 11.43 5.02
N HIS A 28 11.81 10.91 4.59
CA HIS A 28 12.06 10.48 3.22
C HIS A 28 12.14 8.96 3.06
N GLU A 29 11.96 8.18 4.13
CA GLU A 29 11.98 6.71 4.12
C GLU A 29 10.64 6.12 3.65
N GLY A 30 10.20 6.60 2.49
CA GLY A 30 8.99 6.20 1.79
C GLY A 30 9.25 5.24 0.63
N ASN A 31 10.45 4.71 0.45
CA ASN A 31 10.69 3.65 -0.53
C ASN A 31 10.90 2.31 0.18
N ARG A 32 10.50 1.22 -0.48
CA ARG A 32 10.51 -0.11 0.10
C ARG A 32 11.08 -1.13 -0.88
N LEU A 33 11.86 -2.04 -0.33
CA LEU A 33 12.33 -3.24 -1.00
C LEU A 33 11.88 -4.45 -0.20
N ALA A 34 11.39 -5.48 -0.88
CA ALA A 34 11.07 -6.76 -0.26
C ALA A 34 11.85 -7.89 -0.94
N LEU A 35 12.43 -8.79 -0.14
CA LEU A 35 13.03 -10.03 -0.62
C LEU A 35 12.21 -11.20 -0.11
N ASP A 36 11.81 -12.09 -1.01
CA ASP A 36 10.89 -13.19 -0.68
C ASP A 36 11.58 -14.46 -0.19
N ASP A 37 12.88 -14.56 -0.33
CA ASP A 37 13.63 -15.74 0.08
C ASP A 37 15.07 -15.40 0.44
N ASP A 38 15.73 -16.39 1.04
CA ASP A 38 17.15 -16.40 1.36
C ASP A 38 18.04 -16.70 0.13
N ARG A 39 17.44 -16.75 -1.07
CA ARG A 39 18.13 -17.04 -2.35
C ARG A 39 18.37 -15.79 -3.17
N SER A 40 17.80 -14.67 -2.75
CA SER A 40 17.87 -13.38 -3.40
C SER A 40 18.74 -12.43 -2.58
N ARG A 41 19.52 -11.61 -3.27
CA ARG A 41 20.21 -10.47 -2.64
C ARG A 41 19.97 -9.22 -3.44
N VAL A 42 19.99 -8.08 -2.78
CA VAL A 42 19.92 -6.78 -3.43
C VAL A 42 21.10 -5.90 -3.03
N ASP A 43 21.75 -5.33 -4.03
CA ASP A 43 22.66 -4.21 -3.87
C ASP A 43 21.92 -2.90 -4.21
N LEU A 44 21.80 -2.01 -3.23
CA LEU A 44 21.20 -0.68 -3.36
C LEU A 44 22.30 0.39 -3.35
N ASP A 45 22.40 1.12 -4.45
CA ASP A 45 23.26 2.30 -4.61
C ASP A 45 22.37 3.54 -4.77
N THR A 46 22.25 4.32 -3.70
CA THR A 46 21.42 5.52 -3.66
C THR A 46 22.06 6.71 -4.39
N GLU A 47 23.38 6.72 -4.53
CA GLU A 47 24.10 7.79 -5.23
C GLU A 47 23.97 7.59 -6.74
N ALA A 48 24.27 6.37 -7.23
CA ALA A 48 24.09 6.00 -8.63
C ALA A 48 22.63 5.74 -9.02
N ARG A 49 21.69 5.83 -8.06
CA ARG A 49 20.25 5.54 -8.25
C ARG A 49 20.03 4.19 -8.92
N ARG A 50 20.64 3.15 -8.37
CA ARG A 50 20.61 1.81 -8.92
C ARG A 50 20.26 0.76 -7.87
N ILE A 51 19.39 -0.16 -8.24
CA ILE A 51 19.04 -1.35 -7.48
C ILE A 51 19.39 -2.56 -8.33
N VAL A 52 20.20 -3.47 -7.80
CA VAL A 52 20.56 -4.71 -8.47
C VAL A 52 20.07 -5.88 -7.64
N LEU A 53 19.02 -6.55 -8.11
CA LEU A 53 18.53 -7.81 -7.54
C LEU A 53 19.25 -8.97 -8.21
N TYR A 54 19.94 -9.76 -7.40
CA TYR A 54 20.59 -10.98 -7.85
C TYR A 54 19.88 -12.20 -7.28
N ASN A 55 19.58 -13.17 -8.14
CA ASN A 55 19.03 -14.47 -7.76
C ASN A 55 19.47 -15.51 -8.79
N ASP A 56 20.24 -16.51 -8.39
CA ASP A 56 20.69 -17.61 -9.28
C ASP A 56 19.90 -18.91 -9.08
N HIS A 57 18.94 -18.91 -8.17
CA HIS A 57 18.10 -20.07 -7.91
C HIS A 57 17.15 -20.36 -9.08
N VAL A 58 16.77 -21.63 -9.25
CA VAL A 58 15.87 -22.10 -10.30
C VAL A 58 14.56 -22.53 -9.65
N TYR A 59 13.46 -21.86 -10.01
CA TYR A 59 12.15 -22.14 -9.43
C TYR A 59 11.34 -23.04 -10.38
N PRO A 60 10.69 -24.11 -9.90
CA PRO A 60 9.86 -24.96 -10.76
C PRO A 60 8.61 -24.22 -11.27
N GLU A 61 8.10 -23.30 -10.46
CA GLU A 61 6.89 -22.52 -10.73
C GLU A 61 7.22 -21.03 -10.79
N LYS A 62 6.23 -20.20 -11.17
CA LYS A 62 6.41 -18.75 -11.18
C LYS A 62 6.34 -18.23 -9.76
N THR A 63 7.49 -17.83 -9.23
CA THR A 63 7.64 -17.38 -7.84
C THR A 63 8.02 -15.91 -7.81
N VAL A 64 7.41 -15.14 -6.89
CA VAL A 64 7.87 -13.77 -6.59
C VAL A 64 9.18 -13.90 -5.81
N ILE A 65 10.24 -13.22 -6.26
CA ILE A 65 11.55 -13.25 -5.59
C ILE A 65 11.89 -11.92 -4.91
N GLY A 66 11.17 -10.85 -5.27
CA GLY A 66 11.27 -9.58 -4.57
C GLY A 66 10.50 -8.46 -5.25
N ASP A 67 10.28 -7.40 -4.47
CA ASP A 67 9.53 -6.23 -4.88
C ASP A 67 10.33 -4.95 -4.63
N VAL A 68 10.06 -3.95 -5.45
CA VAL A 68 10.52 -2.59 -5.22
C VAL A 68 9.31 -1.67 -5.33
N LEU A 69 9.10 -0.85 -4.30
CA LEU A 69 8.05 0.15 -4.27
C LEU A 69 8.67 1.53 -4.06
N PHE A 70 8.29 2.45 -4.93
CA PHE A 70 8.72 3.83 -4.86
C PHE A 70 7.54 4.73 -4.54
N LEU A 71 7.72 5.63 -3.58
CA LEU A 71 6.81 6.74 -3.39
C LEU A 71 7.04 7.78 -4.50
N ALA A 72 5.95 8.37 -4.95
CA ALA A 72 5.93 9.39 -5.99
C ALA A 72 4.90 10.47 -5.65
N GLU A 73 5.08 11.66 -6.21
CA GLU A 73 4.08 12.73 -6.13
C GLU A 73 3.56 13.08 -7.52
N GLY A 74 2.24 13.00 -7.70
CA GLY A 74 1.56 13.37 -8.93
C GLY A 74 1.03 14.80 -8.85
N THR A 75 0.96 15.49 -9.98
CA THR A 75 0.14 16.69 -10.16
C THR A 75 -0.96 16.37 -11.16
N THR A 76 -2.22 16.48 -10.74
CA THR A 76 -3.39 16.23 -11.60
C THR A 76 -3.55 17.32 -12.66
N ALA A 77 -4.44 17.12 -13.64
CA ALA A 77 -4.74 18.15 -14.64
C ALA A 77 -5.35 19.43 -14.03
N SER A 78 -6.05 19.30 -12.92
CA SER A 78 -6.56 20.39 -12.08
C SER A 78 -5.50 21.08 -11.20
N GLY A 79 -4.24 20.61 -11.25
CA GLY A 79 -3.12 21.17 -10.47
C GLY A 79 -3.01 20.65 -9.03
N ARG A 80 -3.88 19.72 -8.61
CA ARG A 80 -3.82 19.12 -7.26
C ARG A 80 -2.62 18.19 -7.15
N LYS A 81 -1.88 18.31 -6.04
CA LYS A 81 -0.86 17.33 -5.64
C LYS A 81 -1.52 16.09 -5.07
N SER A 82 -1.09 14.91 -5.49
CA SER A 82 -1.61 13.63 -4.98
C SER A 82 -0.47 12.62 -4.92
N PRO A 83 -0.07 12.16 -3.72
CA PRO A 83 0.94 11.12 -3.59
C PRO A 83 0.40 9.79 -4.14
N PHE A 84 1.30 8.98 -4.70
CA PHE A 84 0.99 7.66 -5.20
C PHE A 84 2.25 6.78 -5.13
N SER A 85 2.10 5.48 -5.37
CA SER A 85 3.25 4.58 -5.40
C SER A 85 3.37 3.85 -6.73
N VAL A 86 4.62 3.52 -7.09
CA VAL A 86 4.95 2.62 -8.21
C VAL A 86 5.45 1.32 -7.62
N HIS A 87 4.88 0.19 -8.06
CA HIS A 87 5.22 -1.13 -7.57
C HIS A 87 5.73 -1.99 -8.72
N LEU A 88 6.98 -2.45 -8.58
CA LEU A 88 7.60 -3.47 -9.41
C LEU A 88 7.65 -4.78 -8.61
N LYS A 89 7.00 -5.83 -9.10
CA LYS A 89 7.21 -7.21 -8.64
C LYS A 89 8.13 -7.94 -9.61
N VAL A 90 9.11 -8.65 -9.08
CA VAL A 90 10.02 -9.48 -9.83
C VAL A 90 9.66 -10.95 -9.60
N PHE A 91 9.37 -11.64 -10.69
CA PHE A 91 9.10 -13.07 -10.66
C PHE A 91 10.20 -13.84 -11.38
N LYS A 92 10.37 -15.10 -10.98
CA LYS A 92 11.22 -16.06 -11.67
C LYS A 92 10.48 -17.37 -11.89
N LYS A 93 10.61 -17.96 -13.08
CA LYS A 93 10.20 -19.34 -13.41
C LYS A 93 11.32 -20.01 -14.18
N GLY A 94 11.82 -21.13 -13.68
CA GLY A 94 13.10 -21.68 -14.08
C GLY A 94 14.19 -20.63 -13.86
N ARG A 95 14.87 -20.25 -14.95
CA ARG A 95 15.83 -19.12 -14.96
C ARG A 95 15.23 -17.80 -15.49
N ALA A 96 14.04 -17.85 -16.07
CA ALA A 96 13.46 -16.70 -16.75
C ALA A 96 12.89 -15.70 -15.74
N PHE A 97 13.33 -14.45 -15.84
CA PHE A 97 12.75 -13.33 -15.12
C PHE A 97 11.49 -12.81 -15.82
N SER A 98 10.49 -12.39 -15.05
CA SER A 98 9.35 -11.63 -15.55
C SER A 98 8.94 -10.56 -14.54
N PHE A 99 8.26 -9.52 -15.00
CA PHE A 99 8.01 -8.31 -14.22
C PHE A 99 6.53 -7.94 -14.27
N ASP A 100 5.98 -7.56 -13.12
CA ASP A 100 4.71 -6.84 -13.03
C ASP A 100 5.00 -5.43 -12.53
N LEU A 101 4.62 -4.43 -13.32
CA LEU A 101 4.87 -3.02 -13.02
C LEU A 101 3.54 -2.27 -13.09
N HIS A 102 3.10 -1.75 -11.96
CA HIS A 102 1.85 -0.99 -11.85
C HIS A 102 1.98 0.12 -10.81
N ARG A 103 0.89 0.85 -10.58
CA ARG A 103 0.83 2.02 -9.71
C ARG A 103 -0.41 1.99 -8.85
N HIS A 104 -0.29 2.45 -7.61
CA HIS A 104 -1.42 2.64 -6.70
C HIS A 104 -1.74 4.13 -6.60
N MET A 105 -2.71 4.54 -7.42
CA MET A 105 -3.16 5.94 -7.51
C MET A 105 -4.17 6.25 -6.41
N ARG A 106 -4.01 7.40 -5.74
CA ARG A 106 -5.04 7.97 -4.85
C ARG A 106 -6.09 8.78 -5.62
N ALA A 107 -5.63 9.58 -6.59
CA ALA A 107 -6.50 10.36 -7.44
C ALA A 107 -7.15 9.52 -8.55
N SER A 108 -8.46 9.75 -8.75
CA SER A 108 -9.18 9.25 -9.92
C SER A 108 -8.83 10.02 -11.19
N GLU A 109 -8.42 11.29 -11.06
CA GLU A 109 -8.04 12.17 -12.15
C GLU A 109 -6.69 11.76 -12.80
N PRO A 110 -6.53 11.93 -14.13
CA PRO A 110 -5.24 11.76 -14.79
C PRO A 110 -4.16 12.71 -14.26
N LEU A 111 -2.91 12.26 -14.31
CA LEU A 111 -1.74 13.09 -13.96
C LEU A 111 -1.27 13.90 -15.16
N ALA A 112 -1.00 15.19 -14.92
CA ALA A 112 -0.31 16.09 -15.86
C ALA A 112 1.21 16.06 -15.67
N ALA A 113 1.68 15.89 -14.43
CA ALA A 113 3.10 15.76 -14.09
C ALA A 113 3.30 14.77 -12.95
N ALA A 114 4.54 14.29 -12.78
CA ALA A 114 4.92 13.41 -11.68
C ALA A 114 6.38 13.62 -11.26
N GLU A 115 6.61 13.69 -9.95
CA GLU A 115 7.91 13.57 -9.32
C GLU A 115 8.12 12.10 -8.92
N LEU A 116 9.08 11.45 -9.59
CA LEU A 116 9.31 10.00 -9.49
C LEU A 116 10.70 9.69 -8.95
N GLU A 117 10.88 8.60 -8.22
CA GLU A 117 12.22 8.12 -7.90
C GLU A 117 12.98 7.70 -9.17
N PRO A 118 14.18 8.25 -9.44
CA PRO A 118 14.90 8.05 -10.70
C PRO A 118 15.75 6.77 -10.68
N PHE A 119 15.27 5.69 -10.05
CA PHE A 119 16.06 4.46 -9.94
C PHE A 119 15.99 3.61 -11.21
N GLU A 120 17.14 3.03 -11.56
CA GLU A 120 17.22 1.87 -12.43
C GLU A 120 17.16 0.59 -11.59
N VAL A 121 16.28 -0.35 -11.94
CA VAL A 121 16.23 -1.68 -11.31
C VAL A 121 16.73 -2.71 -12.31
N ILE A 122 17.82 -3.38 -11.95
CA ILE A 122 18.44 -4.45 -12.72
C ILE A 122 18.17 -5.75 -11.99
N VAL A 123 17.79 -6.79 -12.73
CA VAL A 123 17.77 -8.16 -12.24
C VAL A 123 18.85 -8.96 -12.94
N GLN A 124 19.51 -9.84 -12.20
CA GLN A 124 20.56 -10.67 -12.78
C GLN A 124 20.70 -12.03 -12.07
N ASP A 125 21.21 -12.99 -12.83
CA ASP A 125 21.70 -14.28 -12.33
C ASP A 125 23.13 -14.51 -12.84
N ALA A 126 23.66 -15.73 -12.78
CA ALA A 126 25.01 -16.01 -13.28
C ALA A 126 25.19 -15.84 -14.81
N VAL A 127 24.11 -15.83 -15.59
CA VAL A 127 24.15 -15.84 -17.07
C VAL A 127 23.32 -14.75 -17.73
N THR A 128 22.33 -14.20 -17.03
CA THR A 128 21.33 -13.26 -17.50
C THR A 128 21.47 -11.95 -16.73
N ARG A 129 21.41 -10.84 -17.46
CA ARG A 129 21.25 -9.50 -16.89
C ARG A 129 20.15 -8.77 -17.66
N ALA A 130 19.13 -8.31 -16.96
CA ALA A 130 18.00 -7.59 -17.54
C ALA A 130 17.68 -6.32 -16.75
N VAL A 131 17.31 -5.25 -17.46
CA VAL A 131 16.83 -4.02 -16.83
C VAL A 131 15.31 -4.14 -16.66
N ALA A 132 14.87 -4.32 -15.41
CA ALA A 132 13.46 -4.48 -15.07
C ALA A 132 12.72 -3.13 -15.12
N LEU A 133 13.37 -2.06 -14.65
CA LEU A 133 12.80 -0.71 -14.58
C LEU A 133 13.84 0.34 -14.94
N THR A 134 13.41 1.35 -15.70
CA THR A 134 14.17 2.57 -15.97
C THR A 134 13.34 3.79 -15.54
N PRO A 135 13.99 4.96 -15.34
CA PRO A 135 13.28 6.21 -15.08
C PRO A 135 12.23 6.52 -16.17
N ASP A 136 12.58 6.32 -17.44
CA ASP A 136 11.66 6.58 -18.57
C ASP A 136 10.45 5.63 -18.57
N ARG A 137 10.66 4.35 -18.25
CA ARG A 137 9.55 3.38 -18.16
C ARG A 137 8.62 3.73 -17.01
N THR A 138 9.17 4.16 -15.88
CA THR A 138 8.41 4.65 -14.72
C THR A 138 7.58 5.88 -15.09
N ARG A 139 8.19 6.84 -15.81
CA ARG A 139 7.50 8.04 -16.28
C ARG A 139 6.38 7.71 -17.26
N ALA A 140 6.62 6.81 -18.21
CA ALA A 140 5.61 6.37 -19.17
C ALA A 140 4.41 5.69 -18.47
N LEU A 141 4.66 4.80 -17.50
CA LEU A 141 3.62 4.17 -16.69
C LEU A 141 2.70 5.21 -16.02
N CYS A 142 3.29 6.29 -15.50
CA CYS A 142 2.56 7.30 -14.73
C CYS A 142 1.78 8.28 -15.62
N LEU A 143 2.39 8.75 -16.71
CA LEU A 143 1.80 9.81 -17.54
C LEU A 143 1.03 9.28 -18.75
N ARG A 144 1.25 8.03 -19.15
CA ARG A 144 0.66 7.44 -20.36
C ARG A 144 0.18 6.01 -20.08
N PRO A 145 -0.89 5.82 -19.28
CA PRO A 145 -1.40 4.49 -18.97
C PRO A 145 -1.80 3.72 -20.23
N SER A 146 -1.48 2.43 -20.26
CA SER A 146 -1.89 1.55 -21.35
C SER A 146 -3.42 1.45 -21.47
N LEU A 147 -3.90 1.05 -22.65
CA LEU A 147 -5.32 0.76 -22.89
C LEU A 147 -5.86 -0.28 -21.90
N ALA A 148 -5.12 -1.36 -21.67
CA ALA A 148 -5.49 -2.41 -20.72
C ALA A 148 -5.69 -1.86 -19.30
N LEU A 149 -4.79 -0.99 -18.82
CA LEU A 149 -4.91 -0.38 -17.50
C LEU A 149 -6.13 0.55 -17.41
N ARG A 150 -6.47 1.24 -18.50
CA ARG A 150 -7.69 2.06 -18.56
C ARG A 150 -8.96 1.21 -18.49
N VAL A 151 -8.98 0.05 -19.15
CA VAL A 151 -10.10 -0.89 -19.09
C VAL A 151 -10.25 -1.47 -17.68
N VAL A 152 -9.17 -1.94 -17.06
CA VAL A 152 -9.20 -2.44 -15.66
C VAL A 152 -9.74 -1.36 -14.72
N LYS A 153 -9.28 -0.12 -14.84
CA LYS A 153 -9.79 0.98 -14.03
C LYS A 153 -11.28 1.26 -14.28
N ALA A 154 -11.76 1.10 -15.52
CA ALA A 154 -13.17 1.32 -15.85
C ALA A 154 -14.11 0.27 -15.26
N ILE A 155 -13.62 -0.96 -15.03
CA ILE A 155 -14.41 -2.03 -14.40
C ILE A 155 -14.23 -2.06 -12.88
N MET A 156 -13.13 -1.49 -12.35
CA MET A 156 -12.96 -1.32 -10.92
C MET A 156 -13.94 -0.27 -10.42
N ALA A 157 -14.80 -0.69 -9.51
CA ALA A 157 -15.77 0.17 -8.87
C ALA A 157 -15.34 0.42 -7.43
N THR A 158 -15.27 1.68 -7.04
CA THR A 158 -15.09 2.10 -5.65
C THR A 158 -16.35 2.81 -5.21
N ARG A 159 -16.91 2.42 -4.06
CA ARG A 159 -18.09 3.04 -3.48
C ARG A 159 -17.74 3.69 -2.17
N ASP A 160 -18.12 4.95 -2.04
CA ASP A 160 -18.14 5.66 -0.77
C ASP A 160 -19.38 5.25 0.02
N LEU A 161 -19.18 4.65 1.19
CA LEU A 161 -20.24 4.18 2.08
C LEU A 161 -20.66 5.25 3.10
N LEU A 162 -20.02 6.43 3.09
CA LEU A 162 -20.41 7.61 3.86
C LEU A 162 -21.24 8.59 3.04
N GLN A 163 -21.41 8.38 1.73
CA GLN A 163 -22.17 9.28 0.88
C GLN A 163 -23.61 9.47 1.42
N GLY A 164 -23.93 10.71 1.81
CA GLY A 164 -25.23 11.08 2.37
C GLY A 164 -25.41 10.75 3.86
N ALA A 165 -24.40 10.26 4.55
CA ALA A 165 -24.44 10.00 6.00
C ALA A 165 -24.18 11.29 6.79
N ALA A 166 -25.08 11.63 7.71
CA ALA A 166 -24.82 12.65 8.73
C ALA A 166 -24.08 12.00 9.91
N GLN A 167 -22.93 12.54 10.29
CA GLN A 167 -22.11 12.06 11.40
C GLN A 167 -21.53 13.25 12.17
N ASP A 168 -21.35 13.11 13.48
CA ASP A 168 -20.68 14.11 14.33
C ASP A 168 -19.24 13.65 14.63
N PRO A 169 -18.20 14.41 14.23
CA PRO A 169 -16.80 14.10 14.54
C PRO A 169 -16.48 13.94 16.04
N ALA A 170 -17.32 14.46 16.93
CA ALA A 170 -17.16 14.30 18.39
C ALA A 170 -17.69 12.95 18.91
N GLN A 171 -18.32 12.13 18.07
CA GLN A 171 -18.77 10.81 18.47
C GLN A 171 -17.66 9.76 18.34
N VAL A 172 -17.49 8.94 19.38
CA VAL A 172 -16.63 7.75 19.31
C VAL A 172 -17.20 6.80 18.25
N GLY A 173 -16.33 6.29 17.38
CA GLY A 173 -16.74 5.50 16.23
C GLY A 173 -17.05 6.33 14.98
N TYR A 174 -16.76 7.64 14.98
CA TYR A 174 -16.86 8.46 13.78
C TYR A 174 -16.02 7.85 12.64
N ARG A 175 -16.68 7.53 11.53
CA ARG A 175 -16.00 6.99 10.34
C ARG A 175 -15.43 8.15 9.54
N VAL A 176 -14.11 8.26 9.57
CA VAL A 176 -13.35 9.26 8.82
C VAL A 176 -13.33 8.92 7.33
N ALA A 177 -13.25 7.62 7.01
CA ALA A 177 -13.42 7.12 5.65
C ALA A 177 -13.98 5.69 5.68
N ASP A 178 -14.84 5.35 4.73
CA ASP A 178 -15.48 4.03 4.63
C ASP A 178 -15.74 3.71 3.16
N LEU A 179 -14.90 2.87 2.57
CA LEU A 179 -14.88 2.58 1.15
C LEU A 179 -15.05 1.09 0.90
N SER A 180 -15.81 0.73 -0.12
CA SER A 180 -15.73 -0.63 -0.70
C SER A 180 -15.14 -0.59 -2.10
N VAL A 181 -14.36 -1.61 -2.43
CA VAL A 181 -13.83 -1.85 -3.78
C VAL A 181 -14.36 -3.17 -4.29
N GLY A 182 -14.61 -3.20 -5.58
CA GLY A 182 -15.05 -4.38 -6.27
C GLY A 182 -14.98 -4.20 -7.78
N PHE A 183 -15.72 -5.05 -8.47
CA PHE A 183 -15.90 -4.96 -9.90
C PHE A 183 -17.34 -4.58 -10.19
N GLY A 184 -17.52 -3.68 -11.16
CA GLY A 184 -18.85 -3.29 -11.58
C GLY A 184 -18.91 -2.79 -13.01
N ALA A 185 -20.01 -3.12 -13.66
CA ALA A 185 -20.38 -2.61 -14.97
C ALA A 185 -21.91 -2.43 -14.99
N LEU A 186 -22.39 -1.43 -15.71
CA LEU A 186 -23.83 -1.25 -15.99
C LEU A 186 -24.71 -1.20 -14.73
N GLY A 187 -24.21 -0.64 -13.62
CA GLY A 187 -24.96 -0.45 -12.38
C GLY A 187 -24.94 -1.62 -11.39
N VAL A 188 -24.28 -2.74 -11.71
CA VAL A 188 -24.09 -3.87 -10.77
C VAL A 188 -22.69 -3.79 -10.16
N HIS A 189 -22.59 -3.81 -8.83
CA HIS A 189 -21.33 -3.80 -8.08
C HIS A 189 -21.18 -5.10 -7.29
N HIS A 190 -20.14 -5.89 -7.61
CA HIS A 190 -19.71 -7.02 -6.80
C HIS A 190 -18.54 -6.60 -5.92
N GLY A 191 -18.82 -6.40 -4.63
CA GLY A 191 -17.82 -5.99 -3.64
C GLY A 191 -16.83 -7.11 -3.36
N VAL A 192 -15.55 -6.75 -3.29
CA VAL A 192 -14.46 -7.67 -2.96
C VAL A 192 -13.95 -7.35 -1.56
N ALA A 193 -13.68 -6.08 -1.25
CA ALA A 193 -13.23 -5.68 0.07
C ALA A 193 -13.86 -4.36 0.50
N ARG A 194 -14.00 -4.16 1.81
CA ARG A 194 -14.32 -2.88 2.45
C ARG A 194 -13.15 -2.47 3.33
N ALA A 195 -12.74 -1.22 3.24
CA ALA A 195 -11.72 -0.65 4.10
C ALA A 195 -12.31 0.55 4.85
N GLN A 196 -11.92 0.72 6.11
CA GLN A 196 -12.41 1.81 6.96
C GLN A 196 -11.27 2.47 7.74
N LEU A 197 -11.41 3.77 7.98
CA LEU A 197 -10.66 4.52 8.98
C LEU A 197 -11.67 5.11 9.97
N VAL A 198 -11.57 4.68 11.23
CA VAL A 198 -12.51 5.05 12.29
C VAL A 198 -11.77 5.80 13.39
N SER A 199 -12.36 6.89 13.86
CA SER A 199 -11.91 7.59 15.06
C SER A 199 -12.44 6.88 16.30
N LEU A 200 -11.54 6.55 17.23
CA LEU A 200 -11.90 5.89 18.49
C LEU A 200 -11.97 6.87 19.67
N ASP A 201 -11.67 8.15 19.43
CA ASP A 201 -11.66 9.18 20.47
C ASP A 201 -12.34 10.47 19.96
N ALA A 202 -13.23 11.02 20.78
CA ALA A 202 -13.87 12.31 20.54
C ALA A 202 -12.85 13.46 20.46
N ALA A 203 -11.70 13.32 21.11
CA ALA A 203 -10.61 14.30 21.04
C ALA A 203 -10.02 14.47 19.63
N ASN A 204 -10.28 13.53 18.71
CA ASN A 204 -9.88 13.68 17.31
C ASN A 204 -10.74 14.70 16.54
N ALA A 205 -11.90 15.12 17.08
CA ALA A 205 -12.84 16.00 16.36
C ALA A 205 -12.21 17.28 15.78
N PRO A 206 -11.27 17.99 16.46
CA PRO A 206 -10.59 19.13 15.87
C PRO A 206 -9.65 18.74 14.72
N LEU A 207 -8.95 17.60 14.82
CA LEU A 207 -8.03 17.10 13.80
C LEU A 207 -8.79 16.66 12.54
N ILE A 208 -9.91 15.95 12.73
CA ILE A 208 -10.83 15.55 11.67
C ILE A 208 -11.43 16.76 10.97
N ARG A 209 -11.88 17.78 11.72
CA ARG A 209 -12.42 19.03 11.14
C ARG A 209 -11.37 19.82 10.35
N ARG A 210 -10.10 19.74 10.75
CA ARG A 210 -8.98 20.28 9.97
C ARG A 210 -8.61 19.41 8.77
N GLY A 211 -9.14 18.20 8.63
CA GLY A 211 -8.81 17.23 7.58
C GLY A 211 -7.37 16.72 7.63
N SER A 212 -6.67 16.86 8.76
CA SER A 212 -5.28 16.44 8.89
C SER A 212 -5.20 14.98 9.32
N VAL A 213 -5.35 14.07 8.35
CA VAL A 213 -5.20 12.62 8.55
C VAL A 213 -3.85 12.27 9.18
N PRO A 214 -2.69 12.82 8.72
CA PRO A 214 -1.41 12.51 9.34
C PRO A 214 -1.33 12.93 10.83
N GLU A 215 -1.92 14.06 11.22
CA GLU A 215 -1.95 14.48 12.63
C GLU A 215 -2.86 13.58 13.46
N MET A 216 -4.05 13.25 12.95
CA MET A 216 -4.98 12.33 13.62
C MET A 216 -4.33 10.97 13.84
N LEU A 217 -3.61 10.44 12.85
CA LEU A 217 -2.94 9.15 12.96
C LEU A 217 -1.77 9.17 13.96
N ARG A 218 -1.11 10.32 14.13
CA ARG A 218 0.04 10.48 15.05
C ARG A 218 -0.38 10.62 16.51
N GLU A 219 -1.42 11.41 16.77
CA GLU A 219 -1.76 11.86 18.12
C GLU A 219 -3.03 11.22 18.68
N GLY A 220 -3.89 10.73 17.79
CA GLY A 220 -5.23 10.25 18.10
C GLY A 220 -5.32 8.75 18.34
N ALA A 221 -6.52 8.32 18.76
CA ALA A 221 -6.90 6.91 18.76
C ALA A 221 -7.75 6.59 17.53
N TRP A 222 -7.39 5.54 16.80
CA TRP A 222 -8.00 5.21 15.51
C TRP A 222 -7.95 3.71 15.23
N GLU A 223 -8.81 3.27 14.32
CA GLU A 223 -8.80 1.92 13.76
C GLU A 223 -8.77 1.98 12.24
N LEU A 224 -7.85 1.22 11.64
CA LEU A 224 -7.88 0.87 10.23
C LEU A 224 -8.38 -0.56 10.09
N SER A 225 -9.44 -0.79 9.33
CA SER A 225 -10.00 -2.13 9.15
C SER A 225 -10.15 -2.52 7.69
N LEU A 226 -10.05 -3.81 7.42
CA LEU A 226 -10.27 -4.46 6.14
C LEU A 226 -11.24 -5.62 6.35
N THR A 227 -12.40 -5.57 5.68
CA THR A 227 -13.39 -6.64 5.67
C THR A 227 -13.41 -7.30 4.30
N ALA A 228 -13.30 -8.62 4.26
CA ALA A 228 -13.49 -9.38 3.04
C ALA A 228 -14.99 -9.46 2.72
N LEU A 229 -15.40 -8.94 1.55
CA LEU A 229 -16.78 -9.02 1.06
C LEU A 229 -16.98 -10.22 0.12
N SER A 230 -15.89 -10.84 -0.32
CA SER A 230 -15.86 -12.03 -1.17
C SER A 230 -14.52 -12.73 -0.98
N LYS A 231 -14.49 -14.07 -0.96
CA LYS A 231 -13.22 -14.83 -0.91
C LYS A 231 -12.44 -14.78 -2.21
N ARG A 232 -13.10 -14.51 -3.34
CA ARG A 232 -12.48 -14.66 -4.65
C ARG A 232 -11.38 -13.60 -4.83
N TRP A 233 -10.16 -14.04 -5.15
CA TRP A 233 -8.99 -13.21 -5.45
C TRP A 233 -8.31 -12.51 -4.27
N LEU A 234 -8.81 -12.66 -3.04
CA LEU A 234 -8.26 -11.95 -1.89
C LEU A 234 -7.11 -12.67 -1.20
N ASP A 235 -7.15 -14.00 -1.10
CA ASP A 235 -6.25 -14.75 -0.21
C ASP A 235 -4.77 -14.48 -0.53
N GLU A 236 -4.38 -14.59 -1.81
CA GLU A 236 -3.01 -14.31 -2.25
C GLU A 236 -2.62 -12.84 -2.07
N VAL A 237 -3.56 -11.91 -2.27
CA VAL A 237 -3.32 -10.46 -2.12
C VAL A 237 -3.09 -10.12 -0.66
N ILE A 238 -3.94 -10.63 0.24
CA ILE A 238 -3.83 -10.40 1.68
C ILE A 238 -2.56 -11.05 2.22
N ALA A 239 -2.27 -12.30 1.86
CA ALA A 239 -1.04 -12.96 2.29
C ALA A 239 0.20 -12.16 1.84
N ARG A 240 0.19 -11.62 0.62
CA ARG A 240 1.25 -10.74 0.13
C ARG A 240 1.36 -9.47 0.95
N ASP A 241 0.25 -8.80 1.22
CA ASP A 241 0.21 -7.55 1.97
C ASP A 241 0.69 -7.73 3.42
N LEU A 242 0.32 -8.84 4.06
CA LEU A 242 0.83 -9.18 5.40
C LEU A 242 2.36 -9.27 5.41
N PHE A 243 2.96 -9.92 4.41
CA PHE A 243 4.42 -9.93 4.28
C PHE A 243 4.97 -8.53 4.04
N LEU A 244 4.42 -7.80 3.07
CA LEU A 244 4.90 -6.48 2.69
C LEU A 244 4.79 -5.44 3.82
N PHE A 245 3.88 -5.62 4.77
CA PHE A 245 3.75 -4.78 5.96
C PHE A 245 4.51 -5.30 7.18
N GLY A 246 5.32 -6.36 7.04
CA GLY A 246 6.14 -6.91 8.11
C GLY A 246 5.35 -7.68 9.17
N LEU A 247 4.18 -8.21 8.82
CA LEU A 247 3.24 -8.87 9.75
C LEU A 247 3.38 -10.40 9.79
N GLU A 248 4.42 -10.97 9.20
CA GLU A 248 4.61 -12.42 9.17
C GLU A 248 4.81 -13.05 10.55
N GLY A 249 5.46 -12.31 11.46
CA GLY A 249 5.73 -12.76 12.84
C GLY A 249 4.54 -12.67 13.78
N VAL A 250 3.44 -12.04 13.36
CA VAL A 250 2.26 -11.81 14.19
C VAL A 250 1.42 -13.08 14.25
N SER A 251 1.17 -13.60 15.45
CA SER A 251 0.72 -14.98 15.62
C SER A 251 -0.76 -15.17 15.27
N ILE A 252 -1.60 -14.22 15.66
CA ILE A 252 -3.03 -14.19 15.34
C ILE A 252 -3.29 -14.13 13.83
N LEU A 253 -2.32 -13.67 13.03
CA LEU A 253 -2.44 -13.58 11.58
C LEU A 253 -2.04 -14.86 10.84
N ARG A 254 -1.58 -15.91 11.54
CA ARG A 254 -1.24 -17.19 10.91
C ARG A 254 -2.37 -17.77 10.06
N PRO A 255 -3.63 -17.86 10.55
CA PRO A 255 -4.73 -18.41 9.75
C PRO A 255 -4.97 -17.60 8.47
N VAL A 256 -4.81 -16.27 8.52
CA VAL A 256 -4.98 -15.37 7.37
C VAL A 256 -3.90 -15.59 6.33
N ARG A 257 -2.65 -15.86 6.74
CA ARG A 257 -1.57 -16.20 5.81
C ARG A 257 -1.78 -17.53 5.11
N GLU A 258 -2.36 -18.51 5.80
CA GLU A 258 -2.55 -19.87 5.28
C GLU A 258 -3.83 -20.01 4.44
N HIS A 259 -4.90 -19.31 4.81
CA HIS A 259 -6.25 -19.54 4.27
C HIS A 259 -6.98 -18.26 3.82
N GLY A 260 -6.33 -17.10 3.90
CA GLY A 260 -6.97 -15.81 3.64
C GLY A 260 -7.99 -15.41 4.70
N LEU A 261 -8.76 -14.35 4.42
CA LEU A 261 -9.88 -13.92 5.25
C LEU A 261 -11.16 -14.65 4.83
N ALA A 262 -11.96 -15.05 5.80
CA ALA A 262 -13.31 -15.53 5.52
C ALA A 262 -14.21 -14.39 5.00
N GLU A 263 -15.21 -14.72 4.17
CA GLU A 263 -16.20 -13.71 3.76
C GLU A 263 -16.94 -13.17 5.00
N GLY A 264 -17.00 -11.85 5.11
CA GLY A 264 -17.52 -11.12 6.26
C GLY A 264 -16.52 -10.94 7.40
N GLU A 265 -15.35 -11.58 7.36
CA GLU A 265 -14.31 -11.43 8.38
C GLU A 265 -13.60 -10.08 8.25
N THR A 266 -13.30 -9.48 9.40
CA THR A 266 -12.59 -8.21 9.49
C THR A 266 -11.24 -8.41 10.18
N LEU A 267 -10.19 -7.95 9.51
CA LEU A 267 -8.90 -7.67 10.08
C LEU A 267 -8.83 -6.19 10.43
N SER A 268 -8.49 -5.83 11.66
CA SER A 268 -8.27 -4.43 12.03
C SER A 268 -6.94 -4.19 12.74
N PHE A 269 -6.41 -2.98 12.54
CA PHE A 269 -5.25 -2.41 13.19
C PHE A 269 -5.72 -1.22 14.00
N ARG A 270 -5.67 -1.37 15.31
CA ARG A 270 -6.12 -0.37 16.28
C ARG A 270 -4.93 0.30 16.92
N PHE A 271 -5.02 1.60 17.11
CA PHE A 271 -4.04 2.39 17.83
C PHE A 271 -4.73 3.26 18.87
N GLU A 272 -4.19 3.26 20.07
CA GLU A 272 -4.60 4.12 21.18
C GLU A 272 -3.37 4.59 21.93
N ARG A 273 -3.53 5.59 22.80
CA ARG A 273 -2.44 5.99 23.71
C ARG A 273 -2.02 4.80 24.56
N GLY A 274 -0.81 4.32 24.34
CA GLY A 274 -0.22 3.20 25.09
C GLY A 274 0.01 1.93 24.29
N GLY A 275 -0.45 1.83 23.03
CA GLY A 275 -0.14 0.67 22.21
C GLY A 275 -0.88 0.57 20.88
N GLY A 276 -0.44 -0.37 20.08
CA GLY A 276 -1.12 -0.80 18.86
C GLY A 276 -1.54 -2.26 18.99
N TRP A 277 -2.64 -2.63 18.34
CA TRP A 277 -3.15 -3.99 18.32
C TRP A 277 -3.58 -4.38 16.93
N VAL A 278 -3.40 -5.66 16.61
CA VAL A 278 -4.13 -6.31 15.53
C VAL A 278 -5.32 -7.05 16.12
N VAL A 279 -6.46 -7.01 15.44
CA VAL A 279 -7.70 -7.67 15.84
C VAL A 279 -8.20 -8.53 14.68
N LEU A 280 -8.54 -9.79 14.98
CA LEU A 280 -9.10 -10.75 14.03
C LEU A 280 -10.12 -11.62 14.74
N GLY A 281 -11.35 -11.71 14.21
CA GLY A 281 -12.39 -12.57 14.77
C GLY A 281 -12.72 -12.29 16.24
N GLY A 282 -12.54 -11.05 16.71
CA GLY A 282 -12.73 -10.65 18.11
C GLY A 282 -11.55 -10.96 19.05
N ALA A 283 -10.56 -11.73 18.60
CA ALA A 283 -9.28 -11.88 19.30
C ALA A 283 -8.35 -10.70 18.97
N LYS A 284 -7.46 -10.35 19.91
CA LYS A 284 -6.49 -9.26 19.73
C LYS A 284 -5.08 -9.68 20.17
N GLU A 285 -4.08 -9.16 19.47
CA GLU A 285 -2.66 -9.33 19.78
C GLU A 285 -1.98 -7.94 19.74
N GLU A 286 -1.02 -7.70 20.63
CA GLU A 286 -0.22 -6.48 20.59
C GLU A 286 0.60 -6.43 19.30
N LEU A 287 0.63 -5.25 18.68
CA LEU A 287 1.37 -5.01 17.45
C LEU A 287 2.38 -3.86 17.68
N PRO A 288 3.62 -4.20 18.07
CA PRO A 288 4.71 -3.24 18.07
C PRO A 288 4.88 -2.64 16.66
N GLY A 289 5.00 -1.31 16.56
CA GLY A 289 5.12 -0.64 15.27
C GLY A 289 3.82 -0.54 14.46
N ALA A 290 2.63 -0.69 15.07
CA ALA A 290 1.35 -0.53 14.38
C ALA A 290 1.22 0.78 13.57
N THR A 291 1.85 1.87 14.03
CA THR A 291 1.91 3.14 13.29
C THR A 291 2.72 3.04 12.00
N ASP A 292 3.80 2.25 11.96
CA ASP A 292 4.57 2.01 10.73
C ASP A 292 3.82 1.10 9.75
N VAL A 293 3.06 0.14 10.28
CA VAL A 293 2.14 -0.70 9.50
C VAL A 293 1.07 0.17 8.84
N ALA A 294 0.39 1.01 9.62
CA ALA A 294 -0.61 1.94 9.10
C ALA A 294 -0.03 2.91 8.08
N ARG A 295 1.14 3.49 8.36
CA ARG A 295 1.86 4.32 7.40
C ARG A 295 2.09 3.57 6.09
N SER A 296 2.60 2.33 6.15
CA SER A 296 2.86 1.52 4.94
C SER A 296 1.58 1.21 4.16
N TYR A 297 0.49 0.90 4.85
CA TYR A 297 -0.80 0.64 4.23
C TYR A 297 -1.30 1.89 3.48
N LEU A 298 -1.25 3.06 4.10
CA LEU A 298 -1.74 4.30 3.50
C LEU A 298 -0.82 4.82 2.38
N GLU A 299 0.49 4.54 2.45
CA GLU A 299 1.47 4.90 1.41
C GLU A 299 1.35 4.03 0.16
N PHE A 300 1.33 2.70 0.34
CA PHE A 300 1.61 1.78 -0.75
C PHE A 300 0.41 0.95 -1.19
N HIS A 301 -0.61 0.78 -0.36
CA HIS A 301 -1.77 -0.01 -0.71
C HIS A 301 -2.81 0.84 -1.44
N LEU A 302 -3.45 0.30 -2.48
CA LEU A 302 -4.48 1.03 -3.23
C LEU A 302 -5.62 1.49 -2.32
N LEU A 303 -6.21 0.58 -1.52
CA LEU A 303 -7.31 0.95 -0.62
C LEU A 303 -6.85 1.91 0.49
N GLY A 304 -5.63 1.75 1.01
CA GLY A 304 -5.10 2.64 2.04
C GLY A 304 -4.91 4.05 1.49
N GLY A 305 -4.36 4.17 0.29
CA GLY A 305 -4.25 5.45 -0.40
C GLY A 305 -5.60 6.11 -0.69
N LEU A 306 -6.60 5.33 -1.12
CA LEU A 306 -7.96 5.83 -1.33
C LEU A 306 -8.64 6.28 -0.03
N LEU A 307 -8.43 5.56 1.07
CA LEU A 307 -8.91 5.96 2.40
C LEU A 307 -8.29 7.28 2.84
N ALA A 308 -6.97 7.43 2.70
CA ALA A 308 -6.28 8.67 3.05
C ALA A 308 -6.81 9.85 2.24
N GLU A 309 -6.91 9.70 0.92
CA GLU A 309 -7.44 10.72 0.04
C GLU A 309 -8.89 11.08 0.38
N HIS A 310 -9.73 10.09 0.70
CA HIS A 310 -11.12 10.36 1.11
C HIS A 310 -11.18 11.14 2.43
N ALA A 311 -10.37 10.73 3.41
CA ALA A 311 -10.29 11.39 4.71
C ALA A 311 -9.71 12.83 4.61
N GLU A 312 -8.82 13.10 3.65
CA GLU A 312 -8.25 14.42 3.36
C GLU A 312 -9.24 15.31 2.55
N ARG A 313 -10.10 14.74 1.71
CA ARG A 313 -11.07 15.48 0.87
C ARG A 313 -12.15 16.24 1.62
N LEU A 314 -12.35 15.99 2.91
CA LEU A 314 -13.23 16.79 3.77
C LEU A 314 -12.83 18.29 3.84
N GLN A 315 -11.74 18.68 3.17
CA GLN A 315 -11.22 20.05 3.06
C GLN A 315 -11.68 20.87 1.84
N GLN A 316 -12.52 20.37 0.93
CA GLN A 316 -12.96 21.18 -0.23
C GLN A 316 -14.40 21.66 -0.05
N PRO A 317 -14.63 22.99 0.04
CA PRO A 317 -15.99 23.55 -0.03
C PRO A 317 -16.65 23.27 -1.38
#